data_AF-A0A1S6QGK2-F1
#
_entry.id   AF-A0A1S6QGK2-F1
#
_cell.length_a   1.000
_cell.length_b   1.000
_cell.length_c   1.000
_cell.angle_alpha   90.00
_cell.angle_beta   90.00
_cell.angle_gamma   90.00
#
_symmetry.space_group_name_H-M   'P 1'
#
loop_
_entity.id
_entity.type
_entity.pdbx_description
1 polymer ?
#
loop_
_entity_poly.entity_id
_entity_poly.type
_entity_poly.pdbx_seq_one_letter_code
_entity_poly.pdbx_strand_id
1 'polypeptide(L)'
;MKTRLKIKSTVVAGLLVVFGTSAIGVSHPAKAAGVTPPQSLLNKSQNYYKDNYQTLAKKYRISYSLQSGIAKNRTVKIYLGTKNKDLRDSLYFAVQYWNDKLGRQVFQYGTKGSHTLTFNTVNNATGSNDGADAWWDPGEKRVVVNLKMYKNSLAQLSKQIIDNSQQSGVSGADLTAERQDIAVNGLDKTSRTLYYGATLTHELGHVLGLNHSPNKNDTMYFESDSPQVHYYQSLKNATNAGYNPLTNTDVLRAQLALKVFGAFK
;
A
#
# COMPACT_ATOMS: atom_id res chain seq x y z
N MET A 1 76.74 58.69 6.60
CA MET A 1 75.72 58.39 7.63
C MET A 1 75.04 57.07 7.25
N LYS A 2 75.13 56.06 8.13
CA LYS A 2 74.54 54.70 8.06
C LYS A 2 74.99 53.75 6.93
N THR A 3 75.92 52.87 7.31
CA THR A 3 76.11 51.50 6.80
C THR A 3 74.91 50.60 7.14
N ARG A 4 74.58 49.65 6.26
CA ARG A 4 74.55 48.20 6.56
C ARG A 4 74.20 47.36 5.33
N LEU A 5 75.16 46.52 4.97
CA LEU A 5 75.03 45.30 4.18
C LEU A 5 74.47 44.18 5.08
N LYS A 6 73.66 43.24 4.55
CA LYS A 6 73.66 41.79 4.83
C LYS A 6 72.53 41.08 4.03
N ILE A 7 72.85 40.26 3.03
CA ILE A 7 73.00 38.78 3.00
C ILE A 7 71.72 38.05 2.54
N LYS A 8 71.95 37.17 1.55
CA LYS A 8 71.06 36.24 0.84
C LYS A 8 70.38 35.20 1.76
N SER A 9 69.22 34.70 1.34
CA SER A 9 68.80 33.30 1.55
C SER A 9 67.69 32.93 0.55
N THR A 10 67.97 31.92 -0.26
CA THR A 10 67.05 31.26 -1.18
C THR A 10 66.07 30.39 -0.40
N VAL A 11 64.76 30.46 -0.70
CA VAL A 11 63.81 29.40 -0.32
C VAL A 11 63.08 28.97 -1.58
N VAL A 12 63.21 27.67 -1.85
CA VAL A 12 62.55 26.90 -2.90
C VAL A 12 61.04 27.02 -2.72
N ALA A 13 60.35 27.62 -3.70
CA ALA A 13 58.90 27.54 -3.77
C ALA A 13 58.54 26.13 -4.25
N GLY A 14 58.16 25.28 -3.30
CA GLY A 14 57.60 23.96 -3.57
C GLY A 14 56.35 24.08 -4.44
N LEU A 15 56.29 23.26 -5.48
CA LEU A 15 55.08 22.98 -6.25
C LEU A 15 54.00 22.51 -5.26
N LEU A 16 53.00 23.36 -4.99
CA LEU A 16 51.75 22.90 -4.40
C LEU A 16 51.00 22.15 -5.50
N VAL A 17 51.09 20.81 -5.47
CA VAL A 17 50.13 19.96 -6.15
C VAL A 17 48.80 20.16 -5.42
N VAL A 18 47.97 21.06 -5.96
CA VAL A 18 46.56 21.14 -5.59
C VAL A 18 45.94 19.84 -6.09
N PHE A 19 45.75 18.88 -5.19
CA PHE A 19 44.78 17.82 -5.39
C PHE A 19 43.43 18.51 -5.50
N GLY A 20 43.02 18.82 -6.73
CA GLY A 20 41.65 19.15 -7.05
C GLY A 20 40.82 17.97 -6.59
N THR A 21 40.10 18.13 -5.48
CA THR A 21 39.04 17.22 -5.11
C THR A 21 38.04 17.28 -6.24
N SER A 22 38.13 16.31 -7.15
CA SER A 22 37.03 16.00 -8.05
C SER A 22 35.86 15.68 -7.13
N ALA A 23 34.96 16.64 -6.94
CA ALA A 23 33.64 16.33 -6.46
C ALA A 23 33.10 15.34 -7.48
N ILE A 24 33.15 14.06 -7.13
CA ILE A 24 32.43 13.02 -7.85
C ILE A 24 30.99 13.48 -7.73
N GLY A 25 30.50 14.14 -8.78
CA GLY A 25 29.10 14.42 -8.94
C GLY A 25 28.43 13.08 -8.98
N VAL A 26 27.99 12.60 -7.82
CA VAL A 26 27.04 11.51 -7.74
C VAL A 26 25.82 12.08 -8.44
N SER A 27 25.68 11.73 -9.72
CA SER A 27 24.44 11.91 -10.44
C SER A 27 23.43 11.11 -9.63
N HIS A 28 22.68 11.81 -8.80
CA HIS A 28 21.50 11.24 -8.20
C HIS A 28 20.64 10.86 -9.41
N PRO A 29 20.30 9.57 -9.60
CA PRO A 29 19.34 9.23 -10.63
C PRO A 29 18.14 10.14 -10.40
N ALA A 30 17.76 10.90 -11.43
CA ALA A 30 16.61 11.79 -11.36
C ALA A 30 15.47 10.99 -10.73
N LYS A 31 15.05 11.40 -9.52
CA LYS A 31 14.04 10.71 -8.72
C LYS A 31 12.88 10.43 -9.68
N ALA A 32 12.66 9.16 -10.04
CA ALA A 32 11.60 8.80 -10.98
C ALA A 32 10.36 9.58 -10.57
N ALA A 33 9.77 10.35 -11.48
CA ALA A 33 8.68 11.27 -11.16
C ALA A 33 7.60 10.48 -10.41
N GLY A 34 7.55 10.68 -9.09
CA GLY A 34 6.76 9.82 -8.23
C GLY A 34 5.29 9.97 -8.58
N VAL A 35 4.53 8.88 -8.50
CA VAL A 35 3.07 8.91 -8.66
C VAL A 35 2.37 9.51 -7.43
N THR A 36 3.12 10.12 -6.50
CA THR A 36 2.64 10.78 -5.29
C THR A 36 2.19 12.21 -5.64
N PRO A 37 0.89 12.54 -5.56
CA PRO A 37 0.41 13.91 -5.72
C PRO A 37 0.97 14.83 -4.62
N PRO A 38 1.46 16.04 -4.94
CA PRO A 38 1.79 17.02 -3.91
C PRO A 38 0.51 17.56 -3.26
N GLN A 39 0.56 17.94 -1.98
CA GLN A 39 -0.61 18.47 -1.26
C GLN A 39 -1.22 19.71 -1.95
N SER A 40 -0.39 20.56 -2.56
CA SER A 40 -0.84 21.75 -3.29
C SER A 40 -1.75 21.42 -4.48
N LEU A 41 -1.62 20.23 -5.07
CA LEU A 41 -2.52 19.76 -6.12
C LEU A 41 -3.90 19.42 -5.56
N LEU A 42 -4.00 18.90 -4.33
CA LEU A 42 -5.27 18.54 -3.68
C LEU A 42 -6.14 19.75 -3.30
N ASN A 43 -5.54 20.94 -3.34
CA ASN A 43 -6.18 22.22 -3.03
C ASN A 43 -6.63 23.00 -4.29
N LYS A 44 -6.51 22.40 -5.48
CA LYS A 44 -6.97 23.04 -6.72
C LYS A 44 -8.50 23.09 -6.81
N SER A 45 -9.00 24.00 -7.65
CA SER A 45 -10.43 24.21 -7.87
C SER A 45 -11.08 23.07 -8.64
N GLN A 46 -12.41 22.97 -8.59
CA GLN A 46 -13.15 21.97 -9.37
C GLN A 46 -12.93 22.13 -10.88
N ASN A 47 -12.90 23.36 -11.40
CA ASN A 47 -12.62 23.61 -12.82
C ASN A 47 -11.22 23.13 -13.21
N TYR A 48 -10.21 23.38 -12.37
CA TYR A 48 -8.88 22.85 -12.61
C TYR A 48 -8.90 21.31 -12.75
N TYR A 49 -9.61 20.61 -11.87
CA TYR A 49 -9.72 19.15 -11.98
C TYR A 49 -10.45 18.71 -13.26
N LYS A 50 -11.53 19.41 -13.65
CA LYS A 50 -12.25 19.13 -14.90
C LYS A 50 -11.36 19.33 -16.12
N ASP A 51 -10.60 20.41 -16.15
CA ASP A 51 -9.77 20.78 -17.30
C ASP A 51 -8.52 19.87 -17.42
N ASN A 52 -8.05 19.30 -16.31
CA ASN A 52 -6.79 18.56 -16.26
C ASN A 52 -6.94 17.06 -15.98
N TYR A 53 -8.16 16.52 -15.88
CA TYR A 53 -8.40 15.16 -15.40
C TYR A 53 -7.60 14.08 -16.17
N GLN A 54 -7.49 14.17 -17.51
CA GLN A 54 -6.74 13.21 -18.30
C GLN A 54 -5.23 13.23 -17.99
N THR A 55 -4.66 14.42 -17.85
CA THR A 55 -3.25 14.60 -17.47
C THR A 55 -2.99 14.08 -16.06
N LEU A 56 -3.91 14.36 -15.12
CA LEU A 56 -3.83 13.86 -13.75
C LEU A 56 -3.94 12.34 -13.69
N ALA A 57 -4.86 11.75 -14.45
CA ALA A 57 -5.02 10.30 -14.59
C ALA A 57 -3.73 9.62 -15.06
N LYS A 58 -3.13 10.11 -16.14
CA LYS A 58 -1.88 9.57 -16.67
C LYS A 58 -0.73 9.69 -15.67
N LYS A 59 -0.54 10.88 -15.08
CA LYS A 59 0.59 11.16 -14.18
C LYS A 59 0.52 10.38 -12.87
N TYR A 60 -0.67 10.30 -12.27
CA TYR A 60 -0.87 9.70 -10.94
C TYR A 60 -1.46 8.30 -11.00
N ARG A 61 -1.52 7.70 -12.20
CA ARG A 61 -2.02 6.36 -12.48
C ARG A 61 -3.42 6.17 -11.88
N ILE A 62 -4.35 7.05 -12.24
CA ILE A 62 -5.76 6.98 -11.86
C ILE A 62 -6.56 6.56 -13.09
N SER A 63 -7.46 5.61 -12.93
CA SER A 63 -8.44 5.20 -13.92
C SER A 63 -9.84 5.52 -13.43
N TYR A 64 -10.47 6.52 -14.03
CA TYR A 64 -11.83 6.94 -13.65
C TYR A 64 -12.89 5.90 -14.02
N SER A 65 -12.61 5.01 -14.98
CA SER A 65 -13.52 3.90 -15.33
C SER A 65 -13.65 2.86 -14.21
N LEU A 66 -12.67 2.77 -13.31
CA LEU A 66 -12.73 1.86 -12.17
C LEU A 66 -13.67 2.36 -11.05
N GLN A 67 -14.03 3.65 -11.04
CA GLN A 67 -14.83 4.29 -9.97
C GLN A 67 -16.34 4.02 -10.08
N SER A 68 -16.75 2.91 -10.72
CA SER A 68 -18.16 2.57 -10.96
C SER A 68 -18.96 2.28 -9.68
N GLY A 69 -18.26 1.94 -8.58
CA GLY A 69 -18.85 1.69 -7.26
C GLY A 69 -19.01 2.94 -6.38
N ILE A 70 -18.57 4.12 -6.82
CA ILE A 70 -18.64 5.36 -6.03
C ILE A 70 -19.96 6.12 -6.31
N ALA A 71 -20.71 6.45 -5.27
CA ALA A 71 -21.88 7.31 -5.34
C ALA A 71 -21.52 8.79 -5.54
N LYS A 72 -22.48 9.61 -5.99
CA LYS A 72 -22.28 11.07 -6.22
C LYS A 72 -21.69 11.81 -5.01
N ASN A 73 -22.03 11.41 -3.79
CA ASN A 73 -21.51 12.00 -2.55
C ASN A 73 -20.07 11.53 -2.19
N ARG A 74 -19.37 10.82 -3.09
CA ARG A 74 -18.03 10.26 -2.91
C ARG A 74 -17.95 9.23 -1.79
N THR A 75 -18.99 8.40 -1.70
CA THR A 75 -19.03 7.26 -0.77
C THR A 75 -19.30 5.97 -1.53
N VAL A 76 -18.89 4.85 -0.95
CA VAL A 76 -19.14 3.51 -1.43
C VAL A 76 -19.93 2.79 -0.35
N LYS A 77 -21.14 2.31 -0.69
CA LYS A 77 -21.95 1.49 0.21
C LYS A 77 -21.73 0.03 -0.14
N ILE A 78 -21.11 -0.72 0.76
CA ILE A 78 -20.72 -2.12 0.58
C ILE A 78 -21.81 -3.02 1.13
N TYR A 79 -22.44 -3.82 0.26
CA TYR A 79 -23.27 -4.94 0.67
C TYR A 79 -22.41 -6.19 0.89
N LEU A 80 -22.52 -6.80 2.07
CA LEU A 80 -21.85 -8.05 2.41
C LEU A 80 -22.66 -9.25 1.88
N GLY A 81 -22.24 -9.84 0.77
CA GLY A 81 -22.89 -11.03 0.20
C GLY A 81 -22.22 -12.36 0.58
N THR A 82 -21.26 -12.36 1.51
CA THR A 82 -20.70 -13.57 2.10
C THR A 82 -21.17 -13.80 3.54
N LYS A 83 -21.32 -15.07 3.91
CA LYS A 83 -21.60 -15.51 5.30
C LYS A 83 -20.33 -15.85 6.10
N ASN A 84 -19.15 -15.87 5.46
CA ASN A 84 -17.90 -16.19 6.13
C ASN A 84 -17.51 -15.06 7.09
N LYS A 85 -17.48 -15.34 8.39
CA LYS A 85 -17.20 -14.33 9.44
C LYS A 85 -15.77 -13.77 9.33
N ASP A 86 -14.77 -14.63 9.21
CA ASP A 86 -13.37 -14.22 9.17
C ASP A 86 -13.09 -13.31 7.95
N LEU A 87 -13.71 -13.60 6.81
CA LEU A 87 -13.64 -12.71 5.63
C LEU A 87 -14.31 -11.36 5.84
N ARG A 88 -15.40 -11.32 6.62
CA ARG A 88 -16.05 -10.05 6.99
C ARG A 88 -15.14 -9.23 7.90
N ASP A 89 -14.39 -9.88 8.78
CA ASP A 89 -13.41 -9.22 9.65
C ASP A 89 -12.24 -8.65 8.82
N SER A 90 -11.73 -9.39 7.82
CA SER A 90 -10.75 -8.85 6.85
C SER A 90 -11.26 -7.62 6.11
N LEU A 91 -12.48 -7.66 5.58
CA LEU A 91 -13.07 -6.51 4.90
C LEU A 91 -13.27 -5.33 5.86
N TYR A 92 -13.64 -5.60 7.11
CA TYR A 92 -13.74 -4.57 8.13
C TYR A 92 -12.42 -3.82 8.31
N PHE A 93 -11.31 -4.55 8.45
CA PHE A 93 -9.99 -3.92 8.51
C PHE A 93 -9.69 -3.07 7.26
N ALA A 94 -9.93 -3.60 6.06
CA ALA A 94 -9.70 -2.85 4.83
C ALA A 94 -10.51 -1.54 4.75
N VAL A 95 -11.77 -1.57 5.19
CA VAL A 95 -12.64 -0.39 5.30
C VAL A 95 -12.09 0.62 6.29
N GLN A 96 -11.68 0.17 7.49
CA GLN A 96 -11.10 1.04 8.50
C GLN A 96 -9.79 1.66 8.01
N TYR A 97 -8.91 0.88 7.38
CA TYR A 97 -7.62 1.37 6.91
C TYR A 97 -7.75 2.56 5.98
N TRP A 98 -8.65 2.47 5.00
CA TRP A 98 -8.96 3.58 4.11
C TRP A 98 -9.65 4.75 4.82
N ASN A 99 -10.69 4.49 5.60
CA ASN A 99 -11.45 5.55 6.24
C ASN A 99 -10.60 6.36 7.23
N ASP A 100 -9.76 5.69 8.01
CA ASP A 100 -8.84 6.31 8.97
C ASP A 100 -7.83 7.21 8.25
N LYS A 101 -7.18 6.70 7.20
CA LYS A 101 -6.16 7.46 6.44
C LYS A 101 -6.76 8.59 5.61
N LEU A 102 -7.99 8.44 5.15
CA LEU A 102 -8.71 9.49 4.42
C LEU A 102 -9.38 10.50 5.35
N GLY A 103 -9.47 10.21 6.65
CA GLY A 103 -10.10 11.07 7.66
C GLY A 103 -11.61 11.23 7.50
N ARG A 104 -12.27 10.32 6.78
CA ARG A 104 -13.72 10.32 6.55
C ARG A 104 -14.23 8.94 6.14
N GLN A 105 -15.51 8.69 6.38
CA GLN A 105 -16.20 7.45 5.97
C GLN A 105 -16.48 7.44 4.46
N VAL A 106 -15.46 7.11 3.65
CA VAL A 106 -15.61 6.86 2.21
C VAL A 106 -16.27 5.52 1.98
N PHE A 107 -15.82 4.48 2.67
CA PHE A 107 -16.43 3.16 2.62
C PHE A 107 -17.39 2.99 3.79
N GLN A 108 -18.62 2.57 3.49
CA GLN A 108 -19.69 2.42 4.45
C GLN A 108 -20.37 1.07 4.21
N TYR A 109 -20.90 0.44 5.25
CA TYR A 109 -21.72 -0.75 5.06
C TYR A 109 -23.14 -0.36 4.63
N GLY A 110 -23.63 -1.08 3.63
CA GLY A 110 -24.99 -0.96 3.10
C GLY A 110 -25.79 -2.22 3.35
N THR A 111 -26.97 -2.28 2.72
CA THR A 111 -27.84 -3.46 2.72
C THR A 111 -28.01 -3.97 1.29
N LYS A 112 -28.60 -5.17 1.15
CA LYS A 112 -28.93 -5.71 -0.18
C LYS A 112 -29.77 -4.74 -1.03
N GLY A 113 -30.67 -3.97 -0.41
CA GLY A 113 -31.49 -2.96 -1.09
C GLY A 113 -30.87 -1.56 -1.19
N SER A 114 -29.75 -1.29 -0.50
CA SER A 114 -29.09 0.02 -0.50
C SER A 114 -27.57 -0.14 -0.46
N HIS A 115 -26.97 -0.33 -1.63
CA HIS A 115 -25.53 -0.43 -1.81
C HIS A 115 -25.10 0.12 -3.18
N THR A 116 -23.81 0.40 -3.33
CA THR A 116 -23.18 0.74 -4.62
C THR A 116 -22.10 -0.26 -5.03
N LEU A 117 -21.69 -1.12 -4.10
CA LEU A 117 -20.71 -2.17 -4.28
C LEU A 117 -21.18 -3.44 -3.57
N THR A 118 -20.98 -4.60 -4.18
CA THR A 118 -21.19 -5.89 -3.52
C THR A 118 -19.85 -6.56 -3.19
N PHE A 119 -19.69 -7.08 -1.98
CA PHE A 119 -18.57 -7.92 -1.59
C PHE A 119 -18.99 -9.39 -1.56
N ASN A 120 -18.39 -10.23 -2.41
CA ASN A 120 -18.77 -11.62 -2.59
C ASN A 120 -17.56 -12.57 -2.62
N THR A 121 -17.85 -13.86 -2.58
CA THR A 121 -16.86 -14.93 -2.75
C THR A 121 -17.26 -15.84 -3.90
N VAL A 122 -16.29 -16.39 -4.62
CA VAL A 122 -16.52 -17.45 -5.62
C VAL A 122 -15.67 -18.68 -5.32
N ASN A 123 -16.17 -19.87 -5.67
CA ASN A 123 -15.46 -21.13 -5.40
C ASN A 123 -14.33 -21.42 -6.41
N ASN A 124 -14.44 -20.90 -7.63
CA ASN A 124 -13.43 -21.03 -8.68
C ASN A 124 -13.26 -19.68 -9.37
N ALA A 125 -12.01 -19.33 -9.68
CA ALA A 125 -11.60 -18.10 -10.34
C ALA A 125 -11.96 -18.08 -11.84
N THR A 126 -13.19 -18.41 -12.22
CA THR A 126 -13.64 -18.33 -13.62
C THR A 126 -13.81 -16.87 -14.11
N GLY A 127 -13.09 -15.93 -13.51
CA GLY A 127 -13.15 -14.50 -13.81
C GLY A 127 -11.93 -13.68 -13.36
N SER A 128 -10.92 -14.28 -12.69
CA SER A 128 -9.60 -13.67 -12.59
C SER A 128 -8.75 -14.24 -13.72
N ASN A 129 -8.34 -13.42 -14.68
CA ASN A 129 -7.45 -13.90 -15.75
C ASN A 129 -6.07 -14.35 -15.23
N ASP A 130 -5.74 -14.05 -13.97
CA ASP A 130 -4.37 -14.09 -13.44
C ASP A 130 -4.19 -14.95 -12.17
N GLY A 131 -5.23 -15.68 -11.72
CA GLY A 131 -5.13 -16.53 -10.52
C GLY A 131 -5.05 -15.76 -9.19
N ALA A 132 -5.60 -14.56 -9.13
CA ALA A 132 -5.57 -13.69 -7.95
C ALA A 132 -6.47 -14.16 -6.80
N ASP A 133 -6.05 -13.85 -5.56
CA ASP A 133 -6.80 -14.13 -4.32
C ASP A 133 -8.10 -13.31 -4.21
N ALA A 134 -8.09 -12.09 -4.75
CA ALA A 134 -9.23 -11.20 -4.84
C ALA A 134 -9.11 -10.28 -6.07
N TRP A 135 -10.22 -9.67 -6.49
CA TRP A 135 -10.21 -8.64 -7.53
C TRP A 135 -11.42 -7.71 -7.45
N TRP A 136 -11.24 -6.48 -7.94
CA TRP A 136 -12.30 -5.52 -8.26
C TRP A 136 -12.84 -5.73 -9.68
N ASP A 137 -14.14 -6.00 -9.79
CA ASP A 137 -14.88 -6.09 -11.06
C ASP A 137 -15.74 -4.82 -11.21
N PRO A 138 -15.26 -3.80 -11.95
CA PRO A 138 -15.98 -2.54 -12.11
C PRO A 138 -17.26 -2.67 -12.95
N GLY A 139 -17.36 -3.68 -13.82
CA GLY A 139 -18.54 -3.91 -14.64
C GLY A 139 -19.73 -4.36 -13.78
N GLU A 140 -19.47 -5.32 -12.89
CA GLU A 140 -20.48 -5.87 -11.96
C GLU A 140 -20.53 -5.14 -10.61
N LYS A 141 -19.69 -4.12 -10.43
CA LYS A 141 -19.53 -3.35 -9.18
C LYS A 141 -19.34 -4.23 -7.96
N ARG A 142 -18.43 -5.21 -8.07
CA ARG A 142 -18.17 -6.15 -6.98
C ARG A 142 -16.69 -6.35 -6.70
N VAL A 143 -16.35 -6.45 -5.42
CA VAL A 143 -15.07 -7.02 -4.98
C VAL A 143 -15.32 -8.50 -4.71
N VAL A 144 -14.48 -9.35 -5.28
CA VAL A 144 -14.64 -10.81 -5.21
C VAL A 144 -13.40 -11.41 -4.56
N VAL A 145 -13.60 -12.40 -3.68
CA VAL A 145 -12.53 -13.23 -3.13
C VAL A 145 -12.63 -14.66 -3.66
N ASN A 146 -11.50 -15.23 -4.05
CA ASN A 146 -11.37 -16.65 -4.37
C ASN A 146 -11.43 -17.48 -3.08
N LEU A 147 -12.58 -18.13 -2.84
CA LEU A 147 -12.84 -18.84 -1.59
C LEU A 147 -11.96 -20.09 -1.43
N LYS A 148 -11.50 -20.70 -2.54
CA LYS A 148 -10.59 -21.85 -2.49
C LYS A 148 -9.21 -21.42 -1.99
N MET A 149 -8.67 -20.33 -2.53
CA MET A 149 -7.39 -19.77 -2.09
C MET A 149 -7.48 -19.27 -0.64
N TYR A 150 -8.57 -18.57 -0.30
CA TYR A 150 -8.82 -18.14 1.08
C TYR A 150 -8.84 -19.30 2.10
N LYS A 151 -9.44 -20.44 1.76
CA LYS A 151 -9.46 -21.61 2.64
C LYS A 151 -8.06 -22.22 2.78
N ASN A 152 -7.32 -22.32 1.67
CA ASN A 152 -5.99 -22.93 1.65
C ASN A 152 -4.91 -22.06 2.30
N SER A 153 -5.09 -20.74 2.31
CA SER A 153 -4.11 -19.79 2.84
C SER A 153 -3.83 -19.97 4.33
N LEU A 154 -4.77 -20.48 5.12
CA LEU A 154 -4.57 -20.63 6.57
C LEU A 154 -3.39 -21.56 6.89
N ALA A 155 -3.35 -22.72 6.24
CA ALA A 155 -2.27 -23.68 6.41
C ALA A 155 -0.95 -23.17 5.83
N GLN A 156 -1.02 -22.46 4.70
CA GLN A 156 0.16 -21.87 4.04
C GLN A 156 0.79 -20.79 4.91
N LEU A 157 0.00 -19.86 5.44
CA LEU A 157 0.46 -18.78 6.32
C LEU A 157 1.01 -19.34 7.63
N SER A 158 0.32 -20.32 8.24
CA SER A 158 0.82 -20.99 9.46
C SER A 158 2.21 -21.60 9.23
N LYS A 159 2.39 -22.30 8.11
CA LYS A 159 3.67 -22.88 7.73
C LYS A 159 4.72 -21.79 7.47
N GLN A 160 4.38 -20.76 6.71
CA GLN A 160 5.29 -19.68 6.36
C GLN A 160 5.80 -18.93 7.59
N ILE A 161 4.95 -18.65 8.58
CA ILE A 161 5.35 -18.00 9.83
C ILE A 161 6.39 -18.86 10.57
N ILE A 162 6.13 -20.16 10.72
CA ILE A 162 7.06 -21.07 11.40
C ILE A 162 8.38 -21.21 10.64
N ASP A 163 8.33 -21.38 9.32
CA ASP A 163 9.53 -21.49 8.49
C ASP A 163 10.39 -20.21 8.59
N ASN A 164 9.76 -19.03 8.58
CA ASN A 164 10.45 -17.75 8.75
C ASN A 164 11.09 -17.60 10.14
N SER A 165 10.44 -18.08 11.20
CA SER A 165 11.02 -18.10 12.55
C SER A 165 12.24 -19.03 12.62
N GLN A 166 12.19 -20.20 11.98
CA GLN A 166 13.34 -21.10 11.86
C GLN A 166 14.50 -20.45 11.11
N GLN A 167 14.21 -19.82 9.97
CA GLN A 167 15.21 -19.11 9.16
C GLN A 167 15.82 -17.92 9.93
N SER A 168 15.05 -17.30 10.83
CA SER A 168 15.52 -16.23 11.72
C SER A 168 16.33 -16.74 12.92
N GLY A 169 16.55 -18.05 13.04
CA GLY A 169 17.38 -18.66 14.08
C GLY A 169 16.69 -18.83 15.44
N VAL A 170 15.36 -18.71 15.52
CA VAL A 170 14.62 -19.07 16.74
C VAL A 170 14.88 -20.56 17.04
N SER A 171 14.99 -20.97 18.30
CA SER A 171 15.33 -22.37 18.64
C SER A 171 14.51 -22.96 19.80
N GLY A 172 14.51 -24.29 19.90
CA GLY A 172 14.07 -25.04 21.08
C GLY A 172 12.66 -24.71 21.59
N ALA A 173 12.60 -24.20 22.82
CA ALA A 173 11.37 -23.90 23.54
C ALA A 173 10.57 -22.75 22.90
N ASP A 174 11.25 -21.73 22.37
CA ASP A 174 10.59 -20.56 21.78
C ASP A 174 9.79 -20.96 20.54
N LEU A 175 10.37 -21.77 19.64
CA LEU A 175 9.63 -22.30 18.49
C LEU A 175 8.42 -23.15 18.87
N THR A 176 8.47 -23.80 20.03
CA THR A 176 7.33 -24.58 20.54
C THR A 176 6.24 -23.67 21.06
N ALA A 177 6.60 -22.58 21.75
CA ALA A 177 5.67 -21.54 22.14
C ALA A 177 5.03 -20.85 20.93
N GLU A 178 5.80 -20.53 19.88
CA GLU A 178 5.26 -19.94 18.64
C GLU A 178 4.27 -20.87 17.93
N ARG A 179 4.59 -22.17 17.82
CA ARG A 179 3.66 -23.18 17.28
C ARG A 179 2.36 -23.24 18.07
N GLN A 180 2.44 -23.16 19.40
CA GLN A 180 1.26 -23.13 20.27
C GLN A 180 0.42 -21.88 20.04
N ASP A 181 1.06 -20.70 19.92
CA ASP A 181 0.35 -19.43 19.68
C ASP A 181 -0.39 -19.44 18.33
N ILE A 182 0.26 -20.01 17.30
CA ILE A 182 -0.31 -20.16 15.96
C ILE A 182 -1.48 -21.16 15.96
N ALA A 183 -1.28 -22.38 16.46
CA ALA A 183 -2.27 -23.44 16.33
C ALA A 183 -3.41 -23.36 17.37
N VAL A 184 -3.13 -22.86 18.57
CA VAL A 184 -4.07 -22.92 19.71
C VAL A 184 -4.62 -21.55 20.06
N ASN A 185 -3.78 -20.51 20.10
CA ASN A 185 -4.26 -19.15 20.40
C ASN A 185 -4.83 -18.43 19.18
N GLY A 186 -4.80 -19.08 18.00
CA GLY A 186 -5.46 -18.59 16.78
C GLY A 186 -4.69 -17.49 16.06
N LEU A 187 -3.38 -17.39 16.26
CA LEU A 187 -2.55 -16.39 15.57
C LEU A 187 -2.52 -16.63 14.03
N ASP A 188 -2.74 -17.86 13.57
CA ASP A 188 -2.95 -18.19 12.16
C ASP A 188 -4.18 -17.51 11.55
N LYS A 189 -5.30 -17.50 12.27
CA LYS A 189 -6.55 -16.84 11.87
C LYS A 189 -6.35 -15.33 11.86
N THR A 190 -5.62 -14.78 12.82
CA THR A 190 -5.24 -13.37 12.85
C THR A 190 -4.36 -13.02 11.64
N SER A 191 -3.33 -13.82 11.35
CA SER A 191 -2.49 -13.66 10.14
C SER A 191 -3.33 -13.64 8.88
N ARG A 192 -4.20 -14.64 8.67
CA ARG A 192 -5.09 -14.69 7.50
C ARG A 192 -6.03 -13.48 7.45
N THR A 193 -6.55 -13.05 8.59
CA THR A 193 -7.45 -11.90 8.67
C THR A 193 -6.76 -10.63 8.21
N LEU A 194 -5.54 -10.39 8.69
CA LEU A 194 -4.74 -9.21 8.30
C LEU A 194 -4.20 -9.32 6.87
N TYR A 195 -3.79 -10.52 6.42
CA TYR A 195 -3.38 -10.79 5.04
C TYR A 195 -4.49 -10.39 4.06
N TYR A 196 -5.69 -10.96 4.22
CA TYR A 196 -6.83 -10.60 3.39
C TYR A 196 -7.32 -9.17 3.66
N GLY A 197 -7.08 -8.62 4.86
CA GLY A 197 -7.32 -7.21 5.13
C GLY A 197 -6.47 -6.31 4.22
N ALA A 198 -5.18 -6.64 4.04
CA ALA A 198 -4.31 -5.92 3.11
C ALA A 198 -4.69 -6.15 1.65
N THR A 199 -4.95 -7.40 1.25
CA THR A 199 -5.44 -7.72 -0.11
C THR A 199 -6.70 -6.95 -0.45
N LEU A 200 -7.70 -6.93 0.45
CA LEU A 200 -8.92 -6.17 0.23
C LEU A 200 -8.69 -4.66 0.27
N THR A 201 -7.68 -4.18 1.01
CA THR A 201 -7.29 -2.76 0.97
C THR A 201 -6.80 -2.37 -0.42
N HIS A 202 -6.01 -3.23 -1.07
CA HIS A 202 -5.60 -3.06 -2.46
C HIS A 202 -6.81 -2.97 -3.39
N GLU A 203 -7.74 -3.94 -3.31
CA GLU A 203 -8.94 -3.94 -4.15
C GLU A 203 -9.83 -2.72 -3.94
N LEU A 204 -9.99 -2.28 -2.69
CA LEU A 204 -10.69 -1.03 -2.39
C LEU A 204 -9.97 0.19 -2.98
N GLY A 205 -8.65 0.17 -3.13
CA GLY A 205 -7.92 1.20 -3.88
C GLY A 205 -8.31 1.24 -5.36
N HIS A 206 -8.54 0.10 -6.00
CA HIS A 206 -9.09 0.05 -7.35
C HIS A 206 -10.52 0.62 -7.43
N VAL A 207 -11.37 0.36 -6.43
CA VAL A 207 -12.70 1.00 -6.32
C VAL A 207 -12.58 2.53 -6.28
N LEU A 208 -11.55 3.07 -5.63
CA LEU A 208 -11.27 4.50 -5.60
C LEU A 208 -10.69 5.05 -6.92
N GLY A 209 -10.41 4.19 -7.89
CA GLY A 209 -9.87 4.57 -9.19
C GLY A 209 -8.35 4.43 -9.32
N LEU A 210 -7.66 3.82 -8.37
CA LEU A 210 -6.21 3.70 -8.43
C LEU A 210 -5.81 2.55 -9.35
N ASN A 211 -4.94 2.78 -10.33
CA ASN A 211 -4.19 1.69 -10.97
C ASN A 211 -3.02 1.27 -10.08
N HIS A 212 -2.33 0.19 -10.45
CA HIS A 212 -1.13 -0.22 -9.73
C HIS A 212 -0.10 0.90 -9.63
N SER A 213 0.52 1.05 -8.45
CA SER A 213 1.70 1.89 -8.23
C SER A 213 2.93 1.24 -8.87
N PRO A 214 3.91 2.00 -9.39
CA PRO A 214 5.21 1.46 -9.78
C PRO A 214 6.14 1.23 -8.58
N ASN A 215 5.80 1.72 -7.38
CA ASN A 215 6.63 1.60 -6.19
C ASN A 215 6.28 0.31 -5.43
N LYS A 216 7.27 -0.58 -5.26
CA LYS A 216 7.10 -1.90 -4.63
C LYS A 216 6.62 -1.86 -3.18
N ASN A 217 6.84 -0.75 -2.49
CA ASN A 217 6.48 -0.58 -1.09
C ASN A 217 5.05 -0.02 -0.91
N ASP A 218 4.38 0.37 -1.99
CA ASP A 218 3.00 0.87 -1.92
C ASP A 218 2.02 -0.29 -1.83
N THR A 219 0.90 -0.10 -1.11
CA THR A 219 -0.18 -1.10 -1.07
C THR A 219 -0.70 -1.37 -2.47
N MET A 220 -0.74 -0.34 -3.34
CA MET A 220 -1.19 -0.51 -4.72
C MET A 220 -0.13 -1.10 -5.66
N TYR A 221 1.01 -1.61 -5.21
CA TYR A 221 1.91 -2.35 -6.11
C TYR A 221 1.27 -3.67 -6.56
N PHE A 222 1.44 -4.08 -7.82
CA PHE A 222 0.71 -5.24 -8.37
C PHE A 222 1.08 -6.57 -7.69
N GLU A 223 2.31 -6.67 -7.16
CA GLU A 223 2.81 -7.77 -6.34
C GLU A 223 3.00 -7.29 -4.88
N SER A 224 2.16 -6.36 -4.41
CA SER A 224 2.23 -5.89 -3.03
C SER A 224 2.09 -7.08 -2.09
N ASP A 225 3.07 -7.27 -1.22
CA ASP A 225 3.02 -8.24 -0.14
C ASP A 225 2.89 -7.53 1.20
N SER A 226 2.39 -8.26 2.20
CA SER A 226 2.25 -7.80 3.57
C SER A 226 3.22 -8.57 4.46
N PRO A 227 4.53 -8.31 4.38
CA PRO A 227 5.52 -9.06 5.15
C PRO A 227 5.20 -9.06 6.65
N GLN A 228 4.54 -8.03 7.18
CA GLN A 228 4.17 -7.93 8.59
C GLN A 228 3.28 -9.08 9.08
N VAL A 229 2.57 -9.78 8.20
CA VAL A 229 1.69 -10.91 8.58
C VAL A 229 2.35 -12.28 8.43
N HIS A 230 3.57 -12.33 7.87
CA HIS A 230 4.34 -13.55 7.58
C HIS A 230 5.43 -13.85 8.60
N TYR A 231 5.74 -12.94 9.51
CA TYR A 231 6.77 -13.12 10.55
C TYR A 231 6.12 -13.03 11.94
N TYR A 232 6.43 -13.99 12.82
CA TYR A 232 5.77 -14.13 14.12
C TYR A 232 5.78 -12.84 14.96
N GLN A 233 6.95 -12.25 15.17
CA GLN A 233 7.07 -11.03 15.98
C GLN A 233 6.36 -9.83 15.35
N SER A 234 6.47 -9.67 14.03
CA SER A 234 5.77 -8.60 13.29
C SER A 234 4.27 -8.76 13.37
N LEU A 235 3.76 -9.99 13.30
CA LEU A 235 2.34 -10.31 13.40
C LEU A 235 1.80 -10.01 14.80
N LYS A 236 2.55 -10.34 15.85
CA LYS A 236 2.19 -9.96 17.23
C LYS A 236 2.17 -8.45 17.42
N ASN A 237 3.17 -7.76 16.88
CA ASN A 237 3.22 -6.30 16.93
C ASN A 237 2.05 -5.67 16.17
N ALA A 238 1.74 -6.16 14.97
CA ALA A 238 0.58 -5.73 14.17
C ALA A 238 -0.74 -5.93 14.91
N THR A 239 -0.87 -7.05 15.63
CA THR A 239 -2.04 -7.36 16.46
C THR A 239 -2.19 -6.37 17.63
N ASN A 240 -1.08 -6.00 18.27
CA ASN A 240 -1.11 -5.17 19.48
C ASN A 240 -1.13 -3.66 19.20
N ALA A 241 -0.31 -3.19 18.25
CA ALA A 241 -0.12 -1.78 17.96
C ALA A 241 -1.04 -1.26 16.83
N GLY A 242 -1.76 -2.16 16.16
CA GLY A 242 -2.50 -1.87 14.95
C GLY A 242 -1.62 -1.94 13.70
N TYR A 243 -2.26 -2.31 12.59
CA TYR A 243 -1.65 -2.45 11.27
C TYR A 243 -2.46 -1.64 10.27
N ASN A 244 -1.80 -0.97 9.33
CA ASN A 244 -2.46 -0.33 8.19
C ASN A 244 -1.44 -0.28 7.04
N PRO A 245 -1.68 -0.97 5.91
CA PRO A 245 -0.69 -1.11 4.84
C PRO A 245 -0.53 0.17 4.00
N LEU A 246 -1.49 1.09 4.05
CA LEU A 246 -1.55 2.24 3.14
C LEU A 246 -0.35 3.18 3.32
N THR A 247 0.33 3.46 2.21
CA THR A 247 1.39 4.46 2.19
C THR A 247 0.82 5.86 1.96
N ASN A 248 1.63 6.87 2.23
CA ASN A 248 1.28 8.25 1.89
C ASN A 248 0.98 8.42 0.39
N THR A 249 1.64 7.65 -0.49
CA THR A 249 1.37 7.67 -1.93
C THR A 249 -0.03 7.14 -2.24
N ASP A 250 -0.43 6.02 -1.66
CA ASP A 250 -1.76 5.45 -1.85
C ASP A 250 -2.86 6.44 -1.42
N VAL A 251 -2.68 7.05 -0.25
CA VAL A 251 -3.64 8.00 0.33
C VAL A 251 -3.77 9.26 -0.51
N LEU A 252 -2.67 9.89 -0.91
CA LEU A 252 -2.70 11.13 -1.70
C LEU A 252 -3.27 10.88 -3.11
N ARG A 253 -3.01 9.73 -3.71
CA ARG A 253 -3.62 9.33 -4.99
C ARG A 253 -5.12 9.13 -4.84
N ALA A 254 -5.58 8.45 -3.78
CA ALA A 254 -7.00 8.27 -3.51
C ALA A 254 -7.73 9.60 -3.26
N GLN A 255 -7.13 10.50 -2.49
CA GLN A 255 -7.66 11.85 -2.27
C GLN A 255 -7.81 12.62 -3.59
N LEU A 256 -6.79 12.57 -4.46
CA LEU A 256 -6.87 13.18 -5.78
C LEU A 256 -7.99 12.55 -6.63
N ALA A 257 -8.08 11.23 -6.66
CA ALA A 257 -9.10 10.51 -7.43
C ALA A 257 -10.53 10.88 -6.98
N LEU A 258 -10.76 11.02 -5.67
CA LEU A 258 -12.05 11.45 -5.12
C LEU A 258 -12.36 12.93 -5.38
N LYS A 259 -11.34 13.81 -5.38
CA LYS A 259 -11.49 15.23 -5.73
C LYS A 259 -11.87 15.39 -7.19
N VAL A 260 -11.21 14.67 -8.10
CA VAL A 260 -11.53 14.70 -9.52
C VAL A 260 -12.91 14.10 -9.78
N PHE A 261 -13.24 12.94 -9.19
CA PHE A 261 -14.59 12.36 -9.31
C PHE A 261 -15.68 13.34 -8.91
N GLY A 262 -15.52 14.00 -7.76
CA GLY A 262 -16.48 14.99 -7.27
C GLY A 262 -16.53 16.29 -8.08
N ALA A 263 -15.59 16.52 -9.00
CA ALA A 263 -15.69 17.65 -9.92
C ALA A 263 -16.68 17.36 -11.07
N PHE A 264 -16.90 16.09 -11.44
CA PHE A 264 -17.78 15.71 -12.56
C PHE A 264 -19.20 15.28 -12.14
N LYS A 265 -19.54 15.31 -10.85
CA LYS A 265 -20.83 14.85 -10.31
C LYS A 265 -21.56 15.98 -9.59
#